data_AF-Q5ZS11-F1
#
_entry.id   AF-Q5ZS11-F1
#
_cell.length_a   1.000
_cell.length_b   1.000
_cell.length_c   1.000
_cell.angle_alpha   90.00
_cell.angle_beta   90.00
_cell.angle_gamma   90.00
#
_symmetry.space_group_name_H-M   'P 1'
#
loop_
_entity.id
_entity.type
_entity.pdbx_description
1 polymer ?
#
loop_
_entity_poly.entity_id
_entity_poly.type
_entity_poly.pdbx_seq_one_letter_code
_entity_poly.pdbx_strand_id
1 'polypeptide(L)' 'MKSKLLEFDLHGPGKIRVSKSGCLGRCGSGPCIVIYPEGVWYTYSSFEDIEQIIKYHLIDGKIVAPLLLDR' A
#
# COMPACT_ATOMS: atom_id res chain seq x y z
N MET A 1 0.42 7.83 2.59
CA MET A 1 -0.61 7.08 1.82
C MET A 1 -1.98 7.75 1.82
N LYS A 2 -2.67 7.92 2.97
CA LYS A 2 -4.02 8.54 2.99
C LYS A 2 -4.10 9.89 2.25
N SER A 3 -3.18 10.81 2.50
CA SER A 3 -3.16 12.13 1.84
C SER A 3 -3.06 12.01 0.32
N LYS A 4 -2.17 11.15 -0.18
CA LYS A 4 -2.05 10.87 -1.63
C LYS A 4 -3.34 10.31 -2.23
N LEU A 5 -4.02 9.40 -1.53
CA LEU A 5 -5.32 8.90 -2.02
C LEU A 5 -6.41 9.97 -2.02
N LEU A 6 -6.36 10.96 -1.12
CA LEU A 6 -7.26 12.12 -1.19
C LEU A 6 -6.94 12.99 -2.42
N GLU A 7 -5.66 13.20 -2.74
CA GLU A 7 -5.22 13.94 -3.93
C GLU A 7 -5.70 13.29 -5.24
N PHE A 8 -5.79 11.95 -5.29
CA PHE A 8 -6.30 11.21 -6.43
C PHE A 8 -7.82 10.99 -6.44
N ASP A 9 -8.56 11.55 -5.48
CA ASP A 9 -10.00 11.26 -5.26
C ASP A 9 -10.29 9.74 -5.12
N LEU A 10 -9.37 8.99 -4.52
CA LEU A 10 -9.48 7.53 -4.30
C LEU A 10 -9.84 7.14 -2.86
N HIS A 11 -10.07 8.11 -1.97
CA HIS A 11 -10.41 7.86 -0.58
C HIS A 11 -11.85 8.29 -0.24
N GLY A 12 -12.63 7.41 0.38
CA GLY A 12 -14.02 7.69 0.78
C GLY A 12 -14.95 6.48 0.72
N PRO A 13 -16.27 6.67 0.94
CA PRO A 13 -17.27 5.61 0.82
C PRO A 13 -17.24 4.98 -0.58
N GLY A 14 -17.21 3.64 -0.65
CA GLY A 14 -17.12 2.91 -1.92
C GLY A 14 -15.75 2.98 -2.61
N LYS A 15 -14.75 3.61 -1.98
CA LYS A 15 -13.37 3.73 -2.51
C LYS A 15 -12.37 3.06 -1.56
N ILE A 16 -11.09 3.40 -1.72
CA ILE A 16 -9.98 2.80 -0.99
C ILE A 16 -9.95 3.32 0.44
N ARG A 17 -9.98 2.39 1.40
CA ARG A 17 -9.85 2.69 2.83
C ARG A 17 -8.41 2.47 3.28
N VAL A 18 -7.84 3.46 3.96
CA VAL A 18 -6.55 3.33 4.65
C VAL A 18 -6.79 3.33 6.15
N SER A 19 -6.18 2.39 6.85
CA SER A 19 -6.19 2.33 8.32
C SER A 19 -4.79 2.16 8.84
N LYS A 20 -4.51 2.79 9.97
CA LYS A 20 -3.30 2.51 10.74
C LYS A 20 -3.50 1.18 11.45
N SER A 21 -2.55 0.27 11.33
CA SER A 21 -2.51 -0.97 12.10
C SER A 21 -1.43 -0.89 13.18
N GLY A 22 -1.55 -1.73 14.19
CA GLY A 22 -0.44 -2.07 15.07
C GLY A 22 0.50 -3.08 14.41
N CYS A 23 1.21 -3.86 15.25
CA CYS A 23 2.06 -4.94 14.78
C CYS A 23 1.25 -5.99 14.00
N LEU A 24 1.75 -6.38 12.83
CA LEU A 24 1.18 -7.42 11.98
C LEU A 24 2.08 -8.66 11.88
N GLY A 25 2.99 -8.86 12.84
CA GLY A 25 3.89 -10.03 12.88
C GLY A 25 5.11 -9.96 11.96
N ARG A 26 5.34 -8.84 11.26
CA ARG A 26 6.48 -8.64 10.33
C ARG A 26 7.47 -7.57 10.80
N CYS A 27 7.81 -7.56 12.09
CA CYS A 27 8.66 -6.52 12.69
C CYS A 27 10.01 -6.34 11.97
N GLY A 28 10.63 -7.42 11.52
CA GLY A 28 11.95 -7.40 10.86
C GLY A 28 11.96 -6.82 9.45
N SER A 29 10.79 -6.58 8.84
CA SER A 29 10.65 -6.04 7.48
C SER A 29 9.86 -4.72 7.47
N GLY A 30 9.65 -4.14 8.65
CA GLY A 30 8.93 -2.89 8.83
C GLY A 30 9.70 -1.69 8.23
N PRO A 31 8.99 -0.66 7.73
CA PRO A 31 7.53 -0.51 7.70
C PRO A 31 6.86 -1.38 6.61
N CYS A 32 5.66 -1.88 6.91
CA CYS A 32 4.90 -2.76 6.01
C CYS A 32 3.50 -2.23 5.72
N ILE A 33 2.98 -2.52 4.53
CA ILE A 33 1.58 -2.32 4.13
C ILE A 33 1.03 -3.65 3.63
N VAL A 34 -0.22 -3.94 3.95
CA VAL A 34 -0.98 -5.04 3.34
C VAL A 34 -2.16 -4.47 2.57
N ILE A 35 -2.36 -4.94 1.34
CA ILE A 35 -3.48 -4.55 0.47
C ILE A 35 -4.46 -5.71 0.37
N TYR A 36 -5.73 -5.40 0.62
CA TYR A 36 -6.85 -6.34 0.51
C TYR A 36 -7.75 -5.94 -0.67
N PRO A 37 -8.42 -6.92 -1.32
CA PRO A 37 -8.59 -8.32 -0.91
C PRO A 37 -7.42 -9.25 -1.25
N GLU A 38 -6.43 -8.80 -2.03
CA GLU A 38 -5.39 -9.68 -2.59
C GLU A 38 -4.39 -10.22 -1.56
N GLY A 39 -4.31 -9.63 -0.36
CA GLY A 39 -3.38 -10.06 0.69
C GLY A 39 -1.91 -9.76 0.35
N VAL A 40 -1.67 -8.77 -0.51
CA VAL A 40 -0.32 -8.43 -0.99
C VAL A 40 0.40 -7.57 0.03
N TRP A 41 1.64 -7.94 0.32
CA TRP A 41 2.50 -7.24 1.28
C TRP A 41 3.58 -6.44 0.59
N TYR A 42 3.69 -5.16 0.97
CA TYR A 42 4.75 -4.25 0.53
C TYR A 42 5.57 -3.76 1.70
N THR A 43 6.86 -3.56 1.44
CA THR A 43 7.72 -2.68 2.24
C THR A 43 7.99 -1.39 1.46
N TYR A 44 8.38 -0.34 2.15
CA TYR A 44 8.69 0.95 1.54
C TYR A 44 9.71 1.71 2.37
N SER A 45 10.51 2.52 1.70
CA SER A 45 11.57 3.34 2.30
C SER A 45 11.39 4.83 2.01
N SER A 46 10.58 5.17 1.01
CA SER A 46 10.36 6.54 0.55
C SER A 46 8.88 6.83 0.27
N PHE A 47 8.55 8.12 0.10
CA PHE A 47 7.22 8.51 -0.40
C PHE A 47 7.00 8.12 -1.86
N GLU A 48 8.06 8.00 -2.65
CA GLU A 48 7.99 7.57 -4.04
C GLU A 48 7.54 6.11 -4.16
N ASP A 49 8.05 5.23 -3.29
CA ASP A 49 7.59 3.83 -3.19
C ASP A 49 6.08 3.76 -2.95
N ILE A 50 5.56 4.63 -2.07
CA ILE A 50 4.12 4.72 -1.80
C ILE A 50 3.35 5.19 -3.03
N GLU A 51 3.87 6.17 -3.78
CA GLU A 51 3.25 6.61 -5.02
C GLU A 51 3.22 5.52 -6.09
N GLN A 52 4.29 4.73 -6.20
CA GLN A 52 4.33 3.59 -7.12
C GLN A 52 3.28 2.54 -6.74
N ILE A 53 3.14 2.21 -5.46
CA ILE A 53 2.10 1.28 -4.98
C ILE A 53 0.70 1.82 -5.33
N ILE A 54 0.45 3.11 -5.15
CA ILE A 54 -0.84 3.71 -5.50
C ILE A 54 -1.08 3.65 -7.02
N LYS A 55 -0.15 4.13 -7.83
CA LYS A 55 -0.32 4.23 -9.29
C LYS A 55 -0.42 2.86 -9.94
N TYR A 56 0.50 1.95 -9.63
CA TYR A 56 0.53 0.66 -10.30
C TYR A 56 -0.44 -0.33 -9.67
N HIS A 57 -0.43 -0.50 -8.35
CA HIS A 57 -1.31 -1.51 -7.76
C HIS A 57 -2.73 -0.99 -7.65
N LEU A 58 -2.94 0.10 -6.93
CA LEU A 58 -4.31 0.53 -6.60
C LEU A 58 -5.10 1.10 -7.79
N ILE A 59 -4.44 1.69 -8.78
CA ILE A 59 -5.09 2.25 -9.97
C ILE A 59 -5.01 1.27 -11.15
N ASP A 60 -3.83 0.77 -11.50
CA ASP A 60 -3.64 -0.09 -12.69
C ASP A 60 -3.84 -1.60 -12.41
N GLY A 61 -3.99 -2.03 -11.15
CA GLY A 61 -4.11 -3.44 -10.79
C GLY A 61 -2.81 -4.25 -11.00
N LYS A 62 -1.65 -3.59 -11.06
CA LYS A 62 -0.34 -4.19 -11.31
C LYS A 62 0.53 -4.21 -10.06
N ILE A 63 1.07 -5.38 -9.76
CA ILE A 63 1.96 -5.59 -8.61
C ILE A 63 3.30 -4.88 -8.79
N VAL A 64 3.76 -4.20 -7.74
CA VAL A 64 5.08 -3.55 -7.72
C VAL A 64 6.13 -4.53 -7.19
N ALA A 65 6.58 -5.43 -8.04
CA ALA A 65 7.52 -6.51 -7.72
C ALA A 65 8.74 -6.12 -6.84
N PRO A 66 9.44 -4.99 -7.07
CA PRO A 66 10.61 -4.64 -6.25
C PRO A 66 10.26 -4.30 -4.79
N LEU A 67 9.01 -3.92 -4.51
CA LEU A 67 8.55 -3.54 -3.18
C LEU A 67 7.88 -4.71 -2.43
N LEU A 68 7.71 -5.87 -3.07
CA LEU A 68 7.06 -7.03 -2.46
C LEU A 68 7.86 -7.59 -1.29
N LEU A 69 7.13 -7.91 -0.23
CA LEU A 69 7.66 -8.41 1.03
C LEU A 69 7.58 -9.95 1.11
N ASP A 70 6.51 -10.53 0.57
CA ASP A 70 6.34 -11.98 0.39
C ASP A 70 6.70 -12.32 -1.06
N ARG A 71 7.68 -13.23 -1.24
CA ARG A 71 8.07 -13.77 -2.55
C ARG A 71 7.80 -15.27 -2.57
#